data_AF-A0A543B3X6-F1
#
_entry.id   AF-A0A543B3X6-F1
#
_cell.length_a   1.000
_cell.length_b   1.000
_cell.length_c   1.000
_cell.angle_alpha   90.00
_cell.angle_beta   90.00
_cell.angle_gamma   90.00
#
_symmetry.space_group_name_H-M   'P 1'
#
loop_
_entity.id
_entity.type
_entity.pdbx_description
1 polymer ?
#
loop_
_entity_poly.entity_id
_entity_poly.type
_entity_poly.pdbx_seq_one_letter_code
_entity_poly.pdbx_strand_id
1 'polypeptide(L)'
;MSYSEEQWALRMDWDQTGWCRFLPWEGALLWRMFCEATECEVDGDLDELVDWYSPLDPVAFGPDFFGGLDARVEHRRSWSDRRRLSRLFGKAGIVYPQTARQIAEVGRMLGLYLKEEEPQRWRAPAALPLPTEVLPMTPRQRQQEDEQRQHLLWSGPAAVIVEVLRDVGCPERVHTSVDELADLICEPSETVRQSLAFLNDTRFGGHLGRPLMKLQTTVAAGGNRSADPERLEGREEFQLVPNWQGLAATYGAVWEATHPGEEWSDTDER
;
A
#
# COMPACT_ATOMS: atom_id res chain seq x y z
N MET A 1 16.24 9.06 23.61
CA MET A 1 16.67 8.34 22.39
C MET A 1 16.06 9.09 21.23
N SER A 2 16.85 9.86 20.49
CA SER A 2 16.35 10.64 19.35
C SER A 2 16.30 9.71 18.14
N TYR A 3 15.09 9.30 17.80
CA TYR A 3 14.74 8.53 16.62
C TYR A 3 15.04 9.31 15.34
N SER A 4 15.37 8.63 14.25
CA SER A 4 14.99 9.15 12.92
C SER A 4 13.76 8.36 12.47
N GLU A 5 12.62 9.04 12.33
CA GLU A 5 11.41 8.50 11.71
C GLU A 5 11.72 7.86 10.34
N GLU A 6 12.77 8.32 9.66
CA GLU A 6 13.29 7.77 8.41
C GLU A 6 13.67 6.28 8.50
N GLN A 7 14.31 5.82 9.59
CA GLN A 7 14.68 4.41 9.73
C GLN A 7 13.48 3.50 10.00
N TRP A 8 12.46 4.04 10.67
CA TRP A 8 11.20 3.35 10.94
C TRP A 8 10.32 3.28 9.68
N ALA A 9 10.26 4.36 8.90
CA ALA A 9 9.54 4.41 7.63
C ALA A 9 10.12 3.42 6.61
N LEU A 10 11.45 3.37 6.45
CA LEU A 10 12.14 2.41 5.57
C LEU A 10 11.95 0.93 6.00
N ARG A 11 11.71 0.68 7.28
CA ARG A 11 11.46 -0.67 7.82
C ARG A 11 9.99 -1.08 7.78
N MET A 12 9.05 -0.19 7.47
CA MET A 12 7.62 -0.54 7.36
C MET A 12 7.17 -0.74 5.89
N ASP A 13 8.12 -0.94 4.98
CA ASP A 13 7.94 -1.09 3.52
C ASP A 13 7.23 -2.38 3.05
N TRP A 14 6.68 -3.20 3.94
CA TRP A 14 6.07 -4.48 3.54
C TRP A 14 4.95 -4.30 2.49
N ASP A 15 4.07 -3.33 2.71
CA ASP A 15 3.01 -3.03 1.75
C ASP A 15 3.55 -2.29 0.53
N GLN A 16 4.50 -1.38 0.72
CA GLN A 16 5.10 -0.61 -0.37
C GLN A 16 5.94 -1.46 -1.32
N THR A 17 6.51 -2.57 -0.87
CA THR A 17 7.24 -3.53 -1.73
C THR A 17 6.30 -4.44 -2.51
N GLY A 18 5.04 -4.56 -2.09
CA GLY A 18 4.02 -5.43 -2.69
C GLY A 18 4.01 -6.86 -2.15
N TRP A 19 4.80 -7.19 -1.12
CA TRP A 19 4.85 -8.55 -0.56
C TRP A 19 3.51 -9.04 -0.01
N CYS A 20 2.65 -8.12 0.42
CA CYS A 20 1.26 -8.40 0.80
C CYS A 20 0.45 -9.12 -0.30
N ARG A 21 0.86 -9.05 -1.58
CA ARG A 21 0.22 -9.78 -2.69
C ARG A 21 0.79 -11.19 -2.91
N PHE A 22 1.96 -11.50 -2.36
CA PHE A 22 2.65 -12.77 -2.59
C PHE A 22 2.66 -13.67 -1.37
N LEU A 23 2.88 -13.12 -0.19
CA LEU A 23 2.94 -13.89 1.06
C LEU A 23 1.68 -13.68 1.90
N PRO A 24 1.26 -14.69 2.67
CA PRO A 24 0.16 -14.54 3.60
C PRO A 24 0.35 -13.38 4.58
N TRP A 25 -0.74 -12.85 5.13
CA TRP A 25 -0.71 -11.77 6.13
C TRP A 25 0.29 -12.01 7.27
N GLU A 26 0.45 -13.27 7.69
CA GLU A 26 1.39 -13.68 8.74
C GLU A 26 2.85 -13.34 8.37
N GLY A 27 3.18 -13.18 7.09
CA GLY A 27 4.47 -12.64 6.65
C GLY A 27 4.69 -11.19 7.06
N ALA A 28 3.66 -10.33 6.97
CA ALA A 28 3.75 -8.94 7.43
C ALA A 28 3.93 -8.87 8.95
N LEU A 29 3.29 -9.78 9.69
CA LEU A 29 3.45 -9.90 11.13
C LEU A 29 4.88 -10.31 11.52
N LEU A 30 5.40 -11.37 10.89
CA LEU A 30 6.78 -11.82 11.10
C LEU A 30 7.79 -10.71 10.77
N TRP A 31 7.57 -9.99 9.66
CA TRP A 31 8.38 -8.84 9.29
C TRP A 31 8.43 -7.79 10.42
N ARG A 32 7.26 -7.38 10.92
CA ARG A 32 7.16 -6.40 12.02
C ARG A 32 7.88 -6.87 13.28
N MET A 33 7.70 -8.13 13.65
CA MET A 33 8.40 -8.74 14.79
C MET A 33 9.92 -8.72 14.60
N PHE A 34 10.41 -9.05 13.40
CA PHE A 34 11.84 -9.03 13.12
C PHE A 34 12.43 -7.63 13.02
N CYS A 35 11.68 -6.63 12.56
CA CYS A 35 12.09 -5.23 12.65
C CYS A 35 12.35 -4.84 14.10
N GLU A 36 11.45 -5.25 15.00
CA GLU A 36 11.55 -4.89 16.41
C GLU A 36 12.63 -5.69 17.15
N ALA A 37 12.80 -6.96 16.81
CA ALA A 37 13.94 -7.74 17.28
C ALA A 37 15.27 -7.14 16.81
N THR A 38 15.34 -6.61 15.57
CA THR A 38 16.52 -5.89 15.07
C THR A 38 16.76 -4.59 15.84
N GLU A 39 15.72 -3.80 16.10
CA GLU A 39 15.85 -2.53 16.82
C GLU A 39 16.22 -2.70 18.30
N CYS A 40 15.59 -3.67 18.97
CA CYS A 40 15.82 -3.94 20.39
C CYS A 40 17.03 -4.87 20.63
N GLU A 41 17.75 -5.27 19.58
CA GLU A 41 18.87 -6.22 19.63
C GLU A 41 18.52 -7.54 20.36
N VAL A 42 17.30 -8.07 20.12
CA VAL A 42 16.82 -9.29 20.79
C VAL A 42 17.25 -10.53 20.02
N ASP A 43 18.11 -11.34 20.63
CA ASP A 43 18.53 -12.64 20.11
C ASP A 43 17.47 -13.71 20.39
N GLY A 44 17.40 -14.71 19.52
CA GLY A 44 16.54 -15.86 19.72
C GLY A 44 16.12 -16.57 18.43
N ASP A 45 15.67 -17.79 18.61
CA ASP A 45 14.98 -18.55 17.56
C ASP A 45 13.56 -18.00 17.32
N LEU A 46 12.82 -18.63 16.39
CA LEU A 46 11.50 -18.11 16.03
C LEU A 46 10.49 -18.22 17.17
N ASP A 47 10.59 -19.28 17.98
CA ASP A 47 9.68 -19.53 19.10
C ASP A 47 9.98 -18.55 20.24
N GLU A 48 11.27 -18.34 20.56
CA GLU A 48 11.73 -17.36 21.55
C GLU A 48 11.30 -15.92 21.18
N LEU A 49 11.39 -15.55 19.91
CA LEU A 49 10.95 -14.22 19.45
C LEU A 49 9.44 -14.04 19.48
N VAL A 50 8.67 -15.09 19.17
CA VAL A 50 7.20 -15.03 19.32
C VAL A 50 6.83 -14.85 20.78
N ASP A 51 7.45 -15.60 21.70
CA ASP A 51 7.20 -15.48 23.13
C ASP A 51 7.56 -14.08 23.66
N TRP A 52 8.68 -13.52 23.18
CA TRP A 52 9.10 -12.16 23.51
C TRP A 52 8.16 -11.08 22.96
N TYR A 53 7.67 -11.24 21.73
CA TYR A 53 6.87 -10.22 21.03
C TYR A 53 5.37 -10.29 21.37
N SER A 54 4.85 -11.44 21.78
CA SER A 54 3.44 -11.64 22.11
C SER A 54 2.88 -10.66 23.15
N PRO A 55 3.61 -10.26 24.22
CA PRO A 55 3.16 -9.22 25.14
C PRO A 55 3.08 -7.82 24.52
N LEU A 56 3.84 -7.54 23.45
CA LEU A 56 3.86 -6.25 22.75
C LEU A 56 2.71 -6.12 21.75
N ASP A 57 2.34 -7.23 21.09
CA ASP A 57 1.19 -7.30 20.18
C ASP A 57 0.37 -8.58 20.42
N PRO A 58 -0.44 -8.62 21.50
CA PRO A 58 -1.21 -9.81 21.87
C PRO A 58 -2.36 -10.10 20.88
N VAL A 59 -2.73 -9.12 20.05
CA VAL A 59 -3.76 -9.31 19.02
C VAL A 59 -3.19 -10.06 17.83
N ALA A 60 -1.99 -9.69 17.39
CA ALA A 60 -1.34 -10.33 16.25
C ALA A 60 -0.63 -11.63 16.62
N PHE A 61 -0.06 -11.74 17.82
CA PHE A 61 0.78 -12.88 18.25
C PHE A 61 0.19 -13.69 19.42
N GLY A 62 -1.02 -13.36 19.86
CA GLY A 62 -1.69 -14.11 20.91
C GLY A 62 -2.02 -15.57 20.53
N PRO A 63 -2.31 -16.42 21.53
CA PRO A 63 -2.60 -17.84 21.34
C PRO A 63 -3.78 -18.09 20.39
N ASP A 64 -4.73 -17.16 20.32
CA ASP A 64 -5.91 -17.26 19.46
C ASP A 64 -5.64 -16.92 17.98
N PHE A 65 -4.56 -16.18 17.66
CA PHE A 65 -4.31 -15.67 16.30
C PHE A 65 -3.33 -16.52 15.51
N PHE A 66 -2.14 -16.81 16.07
CA PHE A 66 -1.20 -17.70 15.38
C PHE A 66 -1.56 -19.17 15.58
N GLY A 67 -2.25 -19.56 16.67
CA GLY A 67 -2.44 -20.98 16.99
C GLY A 67 -1.12 -21.78 17.11
N GLY A 68 0.01 -21.07 17.25
CA GLY A 68 1.38 -21.58 17.11
C GLY A 68 1.96 -21.43 15.70
N LEU A 69 3.29 -21.35 15.59
CA LEU A 69 4.01 -21.15 14.33
C LEU A 69 3.76 -22.24 13.25
N ASP A 70 3.26 -23.40 13.67
CA ASP A 70 2.96 -24.55 12.81
C ASP A 70 1.47 -24.67 12.47
N ALA A 71 0.63 -23.76 12.98
CA ALA A 71 -0.75 -23.69 12.53
C ALA A 71 -0.83 -23.27 11.06
N ARG A 72 -1.92 -23.66 10.42
CA ARG A 72 -2.14 -23.36 9.01
C ARG A 72 -2.42 -21.88 8.81
N VAL A 73 -1.59 -21.21 8.02
CA VAL A 73 -1.75 -19.80 7.67
C VAL A 73 -2.85 -19.57 6.64
N GLU A 74 -3.50 -18.42 6.79
CA GLU A 74 -4.42 -17.72 5.90
C GLU A 74 -5.54 -18.53 5.19
N HIS A 75 -6.77 -18.23 5.63
CA HIS A 75 -8.04 -18.57 4.97
C HIS A 75 -8.55 -17.48 4.00
N ARG A 76 -7.91 -16.30 3.95
CA ARG A 76 -8.43 -15.09 3.30
C ARG A 76 -8.24 -15.04 1.78
N ARG A 77 -7.24 -15.74 1.23
CA ARG A 77 -6.98 -15.75 -0.22
C ARG A 77 -7.89 -16.72 -0.97
N SER A 78 -8.35 -16.29 -2.15
CA SER A 78 -9.07 -17.16 -3.09
C SER A 78 -8.25 -18.41 -3.46
N TRP A 79 -8.92 -19.52 -3.77
CA TRP A 79 -8.23 -20.74 -4.21
C TRP A 79 -7.43 -20.51 -5.51
N SER A 80 -7.96 -19.69 -6.43
CA SER A 80 -7.29 -19.30 -7.67
C SER A 80 -5.98 -18.57 -7.41
N ASP A 81 -5.95 -17.63 -6.46
CA ASP A 81 -4.73 -16.88 -6.14
C ASP A 81 -3.70 -17.78 -5.49
N ARG A 82 -4.10 -18.62 -4.54
CA ARG A 82 -3.21 -19.60 -3.92
C ARG A 82 -2.58 -20.54 -4.95
N ARG A 83 -3.36 -21.03 -5.91
CA ARG A 83 -2.86 -21.89 -6.99
C ARG A 83 -1.91 -21.12 -7.93
N ARG A 84 -2.21 -19.86 -8.24
CA ARG A 84 -1.34 -18.99 -9.05
C ARG A 84 0.01 -18.77 -8.37
N LEU A 85 -0.01 -18.38 -7.11
CA LEU A 85 1.19 -18.14 -6.30
C LEU A 85 1.99 -19.42 -6.09
N SER A 86 1.32 -20.55 -5.81
CA SER A 86 1.98 -21.85 -5.71
C SER A 86 2.76 -22.24 -6.97
N ARG A 87 2.23 -21.95 -8.17
CA ARG A 87 2.97 -22.15 -9.42
C ARG A 87 4.15 -21.20 -9.57
N LEU A 88 3.99 -19.94 -9.15
CA LEU A 88 5.06 -18.94 -9.24
C LEU A 88 6.23 -19.32 -8.32
N PHE A 89 5.95 -19.64 -7.06
CA PHE A 89 6.96 -20.13 -6.11
C PHE A 89 7.56 -21.47 -6.57
N GLY A 90 6.74 -22.38 -7.11
CA GLY A 90 7.21 -23.65 -7.65
C GLY A 90 8.22 -23.51 -8.79
N LYS A 91 8.11 -22.47 -9.63
CA LYS A 91 9.14 -22.15 -10.65
C LYS A 91 10.48 -21.76 -10.04
N ALA A 92 10.49 -21.25 -8.80
CA ALA A 92 11.70 -20.92 -8.05
C ALA A 92 12.23 -22.13 -7.27
N GLY A 93 11.58 -23.30 -7.36
CA GLY A 93 11.89 -24.47 -6.53
C GLY A 93 11.40 -24.34 -5.09
N ILE A 94 10.51 -23.39 -4.81
CA ILE A 94 10.01 -23.10 -3.45
C ILE A 94 8.57 -23.61 -3.31
N VAL A 95 8.28 -24.32 -2.22
CA VAL A 95 6.91 -24.69 -1.87
C VAL A 95 6.23 -23.48 -1.25
N TYR A 96 5.03 -23.14 -1.73
CA TYR A 96 4.27 -22.02 -1.17
C TYR A 96 3.91 -22.30 0.29
N PRO A 97 4.25 -21.40 1.22
CA PRO A 97 4.17 -21.68 2.64
C PRO A 97 2.72 -21.87 3.10
N GLN A 98 2.52 -22.79 4.04
CA GLN A 98 1.24 -23.12 4.66
C GLN A 98 1.26 -22.90 6.17
N THR A 99 2.40 -22.58 6.78
CA THR A 99 2.53 -22.27 8.20
C THR A 99 3.41 -21.03 8.38
N ALA A 100 3.34 -20.38 9.54
CA ALA A 100 4.17 -19.22 9.83
C ALA A 100 5.67 -19.55 9.81
N ARG A 101 6.05 -20.72 10.34
CA ARG A 101 7.43 -21.21 10.27
C ARG A 101 7.88 -21.39 8.82
N GLN A 102 7.02 -21.94 7.96
CA GLN A 102 7.30 -22.03 6.53
C GLN A 102 7.40 -20.65 5.88
N ILE A 103 6.58 -19.67 6.28
CA ILE A 103 6.71 -18.28 5.81
C ILE A 103 8.06 -17.70 6.22
N ALA A 104 8.50 -17.90 7.47
CA ALA A 104 9.82 -17.45 7.94
C ALA A 104 10.95 -18.06 7.09
N GLU A 105 10.93 -19.36 6.86
CA GLU A 105 11.96 -20.02 6.02
C GLU A 105 11.91 -19.58 4.56
N VAL A 106 10.73 -19.46 3.97
CA VAL A 106 10.57 -18.94 2.60
C VAL A 106 11.04 -17.49 2.51
N GLY A 107 10.69 -16.66 3.49
CA GLY A 107 11.15 -15.28 3.58
C GLY A 107 12.68 -15.20 3.70
N ARG A 108 13.30 -16.07 4.50
CA ARG A 108 14.76 -16.21 4.58
C ARG A 108 15.37 -16.59 3.23
N MET A 109 14.80 -17.58 2.53
CA MET A 109 15.27 -17.98 1.20
C MET A 109 15.17 -16.86 0.16
N LEU A 110 14.18 -15.98 0.29
CA LEU A 110 13.93 -14.84 -0.59
C LEU A 110 14.67 -13.56 -0.14
N GLY A 111 15.43 -13.61 0.95
CA GLY A 111 16.14 -12.45 1.49
C GLY A 111 15.27 -11.43 2.21
N LEU A 112 14.03 -11.80 2.58
CA LEU A 112 13.12 -10.95 3.35
C LEU A 112 13.49 -10.90 4.82
N TYR A 113 14.11 -11.98 5.33
CA TYR A 113 14.56 -12.11 6.71
C TYR A 113 15.99 -12.60 6.72
N LEU A 114 16.75 -12.15 7.70
CA LEU A 114 18.10 -12.63 7.98
C LEU A 114 18.02 -13.63 9.13
N LYS A 115 18.79 -14.73 9.03
CA LYS A 115 18.95 -15.71 10.10
C LYS A 115 20.44 -15.97 10.31
N GLU A 116 20.96 -15.58 11.47
CA GLU A 116 22.29 -15.99 11.93
C GLU A 116 22.15 -17.23 12.83
N GLU A 117 23.11 -18.16 12.77
CA GLU A 117 23.01 -19.45 13.48
C GLU A 117 23.65 -19.41 14.88
N GLU A 118 24.67 -18.55 15.11
CA GLU A 118 25.38 -18.49 16.39
C GLU A 118 25.75 -17.04 16.80
N PRO A 119 25.07 -16.46 17.80
CA PRO A 119 23.83 -16.95 18.41
C PRO A 119 22.68 -16.93 17.37
N GLN A 120 21.61 -17.70 17.63
CA GLN A 120 20.46 -17.67 16.74
C GLN A 120 19.81 -16.29 16.76
N ARG A 121 19.70 -15.69 15.56
CA ARG A 121 19.15 -14.34 15.40
C ARG A 121 18.32 -14.27 14.16
N TRP A 122 17.02 -14.05 14.32
CA TRP A 122 16.20 -13.56 13.22
C TRP A 122 16.16 -12.03 13.22
N ARG A 123 16.36 -11.44 12.03
CA ARG A 123 16.48 -10.00 11.86
C ARG A 123 15.80 -9.54 10.57
N ALA A 124 15.31 -8.31 10.58
CA ALA A 124 14.95 -7.61 9.36
C ALA A 124 16.22 -7.10 8.63
N PRO A 125 16.38 -7.34 7.31
CA PRO A 125 17.34 -6.63 6.47
C PRO A 125 17.12 -5.11 6.46
N ALA A 126 18.15 -4.37 6.04
CA ALA A 126 18.08 -2.92 5.90
C ALA A 126 17.11 -2.45 4.80
N ALA A 127 16.89 -3.27 3.77
CA ALA A 127 15.94 -3.03 2.70
C ALA A 127 15.34 -4.36 2.23
N LEU A 128 14.04 -4.36 1.95
CA LEU A 128 13.36 -5.52 1.40
C LEU A 128 13.60 -5.63 -0.11
N PRO A 129 13.99 -6.81 -0.63
CA PRO A 129 14.00 -7.01 -2.08
C PRO A 129 12.56 -6.98 -2.60
N LEU A 130 12.39 -6.55 -3.85
CA LEU A 130 11.08 -6.55 -4.49
C LEU A 130 10.69 -7.97 -4.93
N PRO A 131 9.40 -8.34 -4.93
CA PRO A 131 8.95 -9.61 -5.49
C PRO A 131 9.45 -9.83 -6.94
N THR A 132 9.52 -8.75 -7.73
CA THR A 132 9.99 -8.77 -9.12
C THR A 132 11.48 -9.08 -9.25
N GLU A 133 12.28 -8.89 -8.20
CA GLU A 133 13.72 -9.17 -8.19
C GLU A 133 14.01 -10.63 -7.86
N VAL A 134 13.24 -11.22 -6.92
CA VAL A 134 13.55 -12.55 -6.37
C VAL A 134 12.65 -13.67 -6.87
N LEU A 135 11.47 -13.37 -7.42
CA LEU A 135 10.56 -14.38 -7.99
C LEU A 135 10.72 -14.51 -9.52
N PRO A 136 10.54 -15.72 -10.09
CA PRO A 136 10.67 -15.98 -11.52
C PRO A 136 9.43 -15.51 -12.29
N MET A 137 9.30 -14.19 -12.41
CA MET A 137 8.23 -13.51 -13.14
C MET A 137 8.62 -13.22 -14.59
N THR A 138 7.65 -13.29 -15.50
CA THR A 138 7.83 -12.82 -16.89
C THR A 138 7.90 -11.29 -16.93
N PRO A 139 8.45 -10.68 -18.01
CA PRO A 139 8.50 -9.22 -18.13
C PRO A 139 7.13 -8.54 -17.97
N ARG A 140 6.08 -9.15 -18.53
CA ARG A 140 4.70 -8.66 -18.39
C ARG A 140 4.20 -8.71 -16.95
N GLN A 141 4.54 -9.77 -16.21
CA GLN A 141 4.15 -9.88 -14.79
C GLN A 141 4.88 -8.85 -13.94
N ARG A 142 6.18 -8.63 -14.20
CA ARG A 142 6.97 -7.59 -13.52
C ARG A 142 6.38 -6.21 -13.75
N GLN A 143 6.08 -5.87 -15.01
CA GLN A 143 5.43 -4.60 -15.34
C GLN A 143 4.11 -4.41 -14.60
N GLN A 144 3.23 -5.43 -14.60
CA GLN A 144 1.95 -5.34 -13.88
C GLN A 144 2.13 -5.16 -12.37
N GLU A 145 3.15 -5.80 -11.80
CA GLU A 145 3.46 -5.69 -10.38
C GLU A 145 4.08 -4.33 -10.02
N ASP A 146 4.96 -3.81 -10.87
CA ASP A 146 5.54 -2.48 -10.72
C ASP A 146 4.46 -1.40 -10.85
N GLU A 147 3.53 -1.52 -11.80
CA GLU A 147 2.33 -0.67 -11.90
C GLU A 147 1.52 -0.73 -10.59
N GLN A 148 1.19 -1.92 -10.09
CA GLN A 148 0.48 -2.09 -8.80
C GLN A 148 1.23 -1.51 -7.60
N ARG A 149 2.55 -1.58 -7.59
CA ARG A 149 3.37 -1.01 -6.53
C ARG A 149 3.35 0.52 -6.58
N GLN A 150 3.50 1.10 -7.77
CA GLN A 150 3.36 2.55 -7.98
C GLN A 150 2.00 3.04 -7.48
N HIS A 151 0.92 2.28 -7.70
CA HIS A 151 -0.40 2.61 -7.15
C HIS A 151 -0.43 2.71 -5.63
N LEU A 152 0.21 1.78 -4.91
CA LEU A 152 0.25 1.85 -3.44
C LEU A 152 1.02 3.08 -2.95
N LEU A 153 2.16 3.38 -3.57
CA LEU A 153 2.99 4.53 -3.20
C LEU A 153 2.23 5.86 -3.33
N TRP A 154 1.43 6.01 -4.38
CA TRP A 154 0.76 7.29 -4.68
C TRP A 154 -0.63 7.40 -4.06
N SER A 155 -1.21 6.29 -3.60
CA SER A 155 -2.54 6.28 -2.99
C SER A 155 -2.64 7.10 -1.69
N GLY A 156 -1.57 7.14 -0.90
CA GLY A 156 -1.50 7.88 0.37
C GLY A 156 -1.54 9.39 0.17
N PRO A 157 -0.56 10.00 -0.52
CA PRO A 157 -0.59 11.44 -0.79
C PRO A 157 -1.81 11.85 -1.63
N ALA A 158 -2.31 10.98 -2.52
CA ALA A 158 -3.58 11.19 -3.21
C ALA A 158 -4.77 11.29 -2.23
N ALA A 159 -4.82 10.47 -1.18
CA ALA A 159 -5.84 10.58 -0.14
C ALA A 159 -5.75 11.94 0.58
N VAL A 160 -4.54 12.40 0.91
CA VAL A 160 -4.33 13.71 1.56
C VAL A 160 -4.82 14.86 0.67
N ILE A 161 -4.53 14.84 -0.63
CA ILE A 161 -5.08 15.82 -1.59
C ILE A 161 -6.61 15.83 -1.51
N VAL A 162 -7.25 14.67 -1.49
CA VAL A 162 -8.71 14.53 -1.41
C VAL A 162 -9.26 15.05 -0.08
N GLU A 163 -8.59 14.77 1.03
CA GLU A 163 -8.97 15.27 2.36
C GLU A 163 -8.90 16.79 2.44
N VAL A 164 -7.83 17.40 1.92
CA VAL A 164 -7.72 18.86 1.90
C VAL A 164 -8.82 19.50 1.05
N LEU A 165 -9.12 18.92 -0.12
CA LEU A 165 -10.22 19.39 -0.97
C LEU A 165 -11.59 19.20 -0.30
N ARG A 166 -11.76 18.15 0.49
CA ARG A 166 -12.97 17.93 1.29
C ARG A 166 -13.11 19.00 2.37
N ASP A 167 -12.03 19.30 3.08
CA ASP A 167 -12.04 20.23 4.21
C ASP A 167 -12.34 21.68 3.78
N VAL A 168 -12.08 22.04 2.52
CA VAL A 168 -12.51 23.32 1.92
C VAL A 168 -13.96 23.31 1.38
N GLY A 169 -14.72 22.24 1.63
CA GLY A 169 -16.15 22.17 1.34
C GLY A 169 -16.53 21.46 0.04
N CYS A 170 -15.75 20.47 -0.39
CA CYS A 170 -16.03 19.63 -1.57
C CYS A 170 -16.33 20.43 -2.87
N PRO A 171 -15.43 21.34 -3.30
CA PRO A 171 -15.66 22.20 -4.45
C PRO A 171 -15.88 21.41 -5.75
N GLU A 172 -16.74 21.92 -6.63
CA GLU A 172 -16.93 21.33 -7.97
C GLU A 172 -15.65 21.44 -8.83
N ARG A 173 -14.89 22.51 -8.63
CA ARG A 173 -13.66 22.84 -9.36
C ARG A 173 -12.68 23.59 -8.47
N VAL A 174 -11.40 23.28 -8.58
CA VAL A 174 -10.32 23.98 -7.87
C VAL A 174 -9.26 24.44 -8.84
N HIS A 175 -8.94 25.73 -8.80
CA HIS A 175 -7.79 26.30 -9.50
C HIS A 175 -6.57 26.20 -8.58
N THR A 176 -5.50 25.60 -9.07
CA THR A 176 -4.28 25.35 -8.29
C THR A 176 -3.10 25.09 -9.23
N SER A 177 -1.91 25.03 -8.67
CA SER A 177 -0.68 24.54 -9.32
C SER A 177 -0.09 23.32 -8.57
N VAL A 178 0.93 22.67 -9.14
CA VAL A 178 1.60 21.55 -8.48
C VAL A 178 2.36 22.04 -7.24
N ASP A 179 3.01 23.20 -7.33
CA ASP A 179 3.77 23.79 -6.22
C ASP A 179 2.84 24.16 -5.05
N GLU A 180 1.65 24.72 -5.31
CA GLU A 180 0.68 25.02 -4.25
C GLU A 180 0.17 23.75 -3.55
N LEU A 181 -0.12 22.69 -4.30
CA LEU A 181 -0.52 21.41 -3.72
C LEU A 181 0.62 20.77 -2.92
N ALA A 182 1.84 20.85 -3.43
CA ALA A 182 3.05 20.34 -2.76
C ALA A 182 3.26 21.02 -1.41
N ASP A 183 3.18 22.35 -1.37
CA ASP A 183 3.25 23.12 -0.13
C ASP A 183 2.11 22.76 0.83
N LEU A 184 0.90 22.56 0.30
CA LEU A 184 -0.30 22.30 1.09
C LEU A 184 -0.31 20.93 1.75
N ILE A 185 0.17 19.89 1.07
CA ILE A 185 0.23 18.52 1.60
C ILE A 185 1.60 18.16 2.18
N CYS A 186 2.56 19.10 2.16
CA CYS A 186 3.94 18.92 2.60
C CYS A 186 4.69 17.79 1.87
N GLU A 187 4.47 17.65 0.56
CA GLU A 187 5.09 16.61 -0.28
C GLU A 187 5.90 17.23 -1.42
N PRO A 188 6.92 16.54 -1.96
CA PRO A 188 7.62 16.98 -3.16
C PRO A 188 6.68 17.11 -4.37
N SER A 189 6.96 18.08 -5.25
CA SER A 189 6.18 18.30 -6.48
C SER A 189 6.06 17.04 -7.35
N GLU A 190 7.07 16.16 -7.36
CA GLU A 190 7.01 14.89 -8.08
C GLU A 190 5.96 13.93 -7.47
N THR A 191 5.94 13.78 -6.14
CA THR A 191 4.92 12.99 -5.43
C THR A 191 3.51 13.50 -5.76
N VAL A 192 3.32 14.83 -5.82
CA VAL A 192 2.04 15.44 -6.20
C VAL A 192 1.67 15.08 -7.63
N ARG A 193 2.57 15.20 -8.61
CA ARG A 193 2.28 14.80 -10.01
C ARG A 193 1.86 13.34 -10.11
N GLN A 194 2.59 12.46 -9.44
CA GLN A 194 2.31 11.03 -9.45
C GLN A 194 0.96 10.71 -8.77
N SER A 195 0.63 11.42 -7.70
CA SER A 195 -0.66 11.30 -7.00
C SER A 195 -1.83 11.82 -7.84
N LEU A 196 -1.61 12.91 -8.58
CA LEU A 196 -2.58 13.44 -9.54
C LEU A 196 -2.74 12.50 -10.75
N ALA A 197 -1.65 11.91 -11.24
CA ALA A 197 -1.67 10.86 -12.26
C ALA A 197 -2.50 9.66 -11.80
N PHE A 198 -2.29 9.23 -10.55
CA PHE A 198 -3.08 8.18 -9.91
C PHE A 198 -4.57 8.50 -9.87
N LEU A 199 -4.96 9.68 -9.39
CA LEU A 199 -6.37 10.09 -9.30
C LEU A 199 -7.04 10.26 -10.69
N ASN A 200 -6.25 10.61 -11.70
CA ASN A 200 -6.69 10.74 -13.09
C ASN A 200 -6.69 9.42 -13.87
N ASP A 201 -6.14 8.34 -13.32
CA ASP A 201 -6.10 7.04 -13.96
C ASP A 201 -7.45 6.30 -13.79
N THR A 202 -8.09 5.96 -14.91
CA THR A 202 -9.35 5.23 -14.94
C THR A 202 -9.21 3.75 -14.58
N ARG A 203 -7.99 3.20 -14.60
CA ARG A 203 -7.70 1.79 -14.33
C ARG A 203 -7.61 1.48 -12.85
N PHE A 204 -7.16 2.44 -12.03
CA PHE A 204 -6.74 2.18 -10.65
C PHE A 204 -7.27 3.19 -9.63
N GLY A 205 -7.61 4.42 -10.05
CA GLY A 205 -8.44 5.33 -9.27
C GLY A 205 -9.91 5.22 -9.67
N GLY A 206 -10.20 4.94 -10.94
CA GLY A 206 -11.53 5.21 -11.47
C GLY A 206 -12.70 4.44 -10.85
N HIS A 207 -13.77 5.16 -10.51
CA HIS A 207 -15.07 4.56 -10.18
C HIS A 207 -15.90 4.41 -11.46
N LEU A 208 -16.34 3.19 -11.78
CA LEU A 208 -17.14 2.87 -12.99
C LEU A 208 -16.46 3.33 -14.31
N GLY A 209 -15.13 3.18 -14.40
CA GLY A 209 -14.35 3.53 -15.59
C GLY A 209 -14.15 5.04 -15.81
N ARG A 210 -14.46 5.87 -14.80
CA ARG A 210 -14.22 7.32 -14.82
C ARG A 210 -13.15 7.69 -13.81
N PRO A 211 -12.26 8.66 -14.11
CA PRO A 211 -11.23 9.07 -13.15
C PRO A 211 -11.86 9.64 -11.88
N LEU A 212 -11.15 9.55 -10.75
CA LEU A 212 -11.55 10.18 -9.49
C LEU A 212 -11.36 11.69 -9.52
N MET A 213 -10.40 12.14 -10.31
CA MET A 213 -10.11 13.55 -10.49
C MET A 213 -9.67 13.79 -11.91
N LYS A 214 -10.27 14.77 -12.58
CA LYS A 214 -9.80 15.21 -13.89
C LYS A 214 -8.96 16.47 -13.73
N LEU A 215 -7.89 16.54 -14.50
CA LEU A 215 -7.08 17.74 -14.61
C LEU A 215 -7.41 18.44 -15.92
N GLN A 216 -7.67 19.74 -15.86
CA GLN A 216 -8.00 20.57 -17.02
C GLN A 216 -7.07 21.77 -17.06
N THR A 217 -6.49 22.05 -18.22
CA THR A 217 -5.79 23.32 -18.48
C THR A 217 -6.62 24.19 -19.41
N THR A 218 -6.52 25.50 -19.20
CA THR A 218 -7.20 26.49 -20.03
C THR A 218 -6.33 26.77 -21.26
N VAL A 219 -6.81 26.45 -22.46
CA VAL A 219 -6.08 26.75 -23.70
C VAL A 219 -6.41 28.18 -24.12
N ALA A 220 -5.45 28.88 -24.77
CA ALA A 220 -5.58 30.25 -25.27
C ALA A 220 -6.83 30.52 -26.15
N ALA A 221 -7.49 29.48 -26.68
CA ALA A 221 -8.73 29.57 -27.45
C ALA A 221 -10.02 29.41 -26.61
N GLY A 222 -9.94 29.46 -25.27
CA GLY A 222 -11.10 29.41 -24.36
C GLY A 222 -11.70 28.00 -24.15
N GLY A 223 -11.02 26.95 -24.62
CA GLY A 223 -11.41 25.56 -24.41
C GLY A 223 -10.61 24.91 -23.27
N ASN A 224 -11.28 24.10 -22.45
CA ASN A 224 -10.63 23.25 -21.45
C ASN A 224 -10.10 21.98 -22.12
N ARG A 225 -8.81 21.68 -21.95
CA ARG A 225 -8.20 20.43 -22.41
C ARG A 225 -7.81 19.58 -21.20
N SER A 226 -7.96 18.24 -21.32
CA SER A 226 -7.40 17.32 -20.32
C SER A 226 -5.90 17.52 -20.23
N ALA A 227 -5.41 17.80 -19.02
CA ALA A 227 -3.99 17.91 -18.75
C ALA A 227 -3.40 16.52 -18.50
N ASP A 228 -2.11 16.38 -18.80
CA ASP A 228 -1.32 15.20 -18.48
C ASP A 228 -0.58 15.49 -17.16
N PRO A 229 -0.95 14.84 -16.03
CA PRO A 229 -0.43 15.19 -14.71
C PRO A 229 1.09 15.07 -14.61
N GLU A 230 1.69 14.10 -15.31
CA GLU A 230 3.14 13.87 -15.29
C GLU A 230 3.91 15.02 -15.97
N ARG A 231 3.26 15.78 -16.85
CA ARG A 231 3.88 16.82 -17.67
C ARG A 231 3.66 18.24 -17.15
N LEU A 232 2.83 18.43 -16.13
CA LEU A 232 2.53 19.74 -15.55
C LEU A 232 3.79 20.36 -14.96
N GLU A 233 4.13 21.60 -15.29
CA GLU A 233 5.23 22.28 -14.61
C GLU A 233 4.80 22.79 -13.22
N GLY A 234 5.75 22.97 -12.29
CA GLY A 234 5.45 23.30 -10.88
C GLY A 234 4.48 24.46 -10.69
N ARG A 235 4.70 25.54 -11.45
CA ARG A 235 3.92 26.78 -11.41
C ARG A 235 2.80 26.86 -12.44
N GLU A 236 2.62 25.83 -13.26
CA GLU A 236 1.56 25.81 -14.26
C GLU A 236 0.21 25.70 -13.55
N GLU A 237 -0.68 26.67 -13.78
CA GLU A 237 -2.03 26.62 -13.23
C GLU A 237 -2.90 25.63 -14.02
N PHE A 238 -3.63 24.81 -13.28
CA PHE A 238 -4.63 23.91 -13.82
C PHE A 238 -5.87 23.88 -12.92
N GLN A 239 -6.91 23.26 -13.44
CA GLN A 239 -8.17 23.06 -12.76
C GLN A 239 -8.35 21.58 -12.43
N LEU A 240 -8.52 21.29 -11.14
CA LEU A 240 -8.99 20.00 -10.65
C LEU A 240 -10.51 19.93 -10.73
N VAL A 241 -11.03 18.83 -11.25
CA VAL A 241 -12.47 18.51 -11.29
C VAL A 241 -12.67 17.17 -10.57
N PRO A 242 -13.02 17.19 -9.28
CA PRO A 242 -13.22 15.98 -8.48
C PRO A 242 -14.50 15.23 -8.89
N ASN A 243 -14.43 13.90 -8.89
CA ASN A 243 -15.60 13.02 -8.92
C ASN A 243 -15.92 12.60 -7.48
N TRP A 244 -16.65 13.45 -6.76
CA TRP A 244 -16.93 13.26 -5.33
C TRP A 244 -17.59 11.93 -5.01
N GLN A 245 -18.46 11.41 -5.87
CA GLN A 245 -19.06 10.08 -5.69
C GLN A 245 -18.01 8.97 -5.76
N GLY A 246 -17.10 9.04 -6.73
CA GLY A 246 -16.01 8.08 -6.84
C GLY A 246 -15.03 8.19 -5.67
N LEU A 247 -14.69 9.41 -5.26
CA LEU A 247 -13.80 9.69 -4.14
C LEU A 247 -14.38 9.17 -2.81
N ALA A 248 -15.68 9.37 -2.59
CA ALA A 248 -16.42 8.82 -1.45
C ALA A 248 -16.36 7.29 -1.42
N ALA A 249 -16.62 6.64 -2.55
CA ALA A 249 -16.58 5.19 -2.66
C ALA A 249 -15.17 4.59 -2.43
N THR A 250 -14.12 5.29 -2.88
CA THR A 250 -12.73 4.80 -2.80
C THR A 250 -12.08 5.08 -1.44
N TYR A 251 -12.26 6.28 -0.90
CA TYR A 251 -11.58 6.73 0.33
C TYR A 251 -12.46 6.75 1.57
N GLY A 252 -13.70 6.26 1.48
CA GLY A 252 -14.64 6.23 2.61
C GLY A 252 -15.10 7.61 3.07
N ALA A 253 -15.03 8.62 2.20
CA ALA A 253 -15.50 9.97 2.51
C ALA A 253 -17.03 10.00 2.49
N VAL A 254 -17.62 10.13 3.68
CA VAL A 254 -19.02 9.86 3.99
C VAL A 254 -20.00 10.76 3.21
N TRP A 255 -21.04 10.10 2.70
CA TRP A 255 -22.32 10.56 2.11
C TRP A 255 -22.92 11.87 2.68
N GLU A 256 -22.56 12.26 3.90
CA GLU A 256 -23.08 13.43 4.63
C GLU A 256 -22.69 14.77 3.99
N ALA A 257 -21.55 14.85 3.28
CA ALA A 257 -21.09 16.12 2.69
C ALA A 257 -21.78 16.48 1.36
N THR A 258 -22.30 15.49 0.63
CA THR A 258 -22.95 15.70 -0.68
C THR A 258 -24.47 15.84 -0.59
N HIS A 259 -25.09 15.49 0.54
CA HIS A 259 -26.54 15.61 0.76
C HIS A 259 -26.86 16.14 2.18
N PRO A 260 -26.60 17.42 2.49
CA PRO A 260 -26.91 17.97 3.79
C PRO A 260 -28.43 17.97 4.01
N GLY A 261 -28.93 17.04 4.82
CA GLY A 261 -30.34 16.95 5.22
C GLY A 261 -31.20 15.89 4.53
N GLU A 262 -30.63 15.01 3.71
CA GLU A 262 -31.37 13.83 3.21
C GLU A 262 -31.08 12.60 4.09
N GLU A 263 -32.12 12.06 4.73
CA GLU A 263 -32.04 10.77 5.43
C GLU A 263 -31.85 9.64 4.42
N TRP A 264 -30.94 8.72 4.73
CA TRP A 264 -30.69 7.52 3.94
C TRP A 264 -31.94 6.63 3.95
N SER A 265 -32.75 6.68 2.87
CA SER A 265 -33.90 5.79 2.73
C SER A 265 -33.46 4.45 2.15
N ASP A 266 -33.34 3.45 3.02
CA ASP A 266 -33.34 2.03 2.63
C ASP A 266 -34.73 1.70 2.06
N THR A 267 -34.92 1.91 0.76
CA THR A 267 -36.06 1.36 0.03
C THR A 267 -35.59 0.76 -1.29
N ASP A 268 -34.96 -0.41 -1.17
CA ASP A 268 -35.09 -1.49 -2.16
C ASP A 268 -35.95 -2.60 -1.55
N GLU A 269 -37.27 -2.35 -1.50
CA GLU A 269 -38.25 -3.42 -1.65
C GLU A 269 -39.04 -3.14 -2.94
N ARG A 270 -38.60 -3.76 -4.04
CA ARG A 270 -39.45 -4.46 -5.03
C ARG A 270 -38.65 -5.17 -6.11
#